data_AF-A0AA87ZS30-F1
#
_entry.id   AF-A0AA87ZS30-F1
#
_cell.length_a   1.000
_cell.length_b   1.000
_cell.length_c   1.000
_cell.angle_alpha   90.00
_cell.angle_beta   90.00
_cell.angle_gamma   90.00
#
_symmetry.space_group_name_H-M   'P 1'
#
loop_
_entity.id
_entity.type
_entity.pdbx_description
1 polymer ?
#
loop_
_entity_poly.entity_id
_entity_poly.type
_entity_poly.pdbx_seq_one_letter_code
_entity_poly.pdbx_strand_id
1 'polypeptide(L)' 'MDNLEEMFGEQTIQAKTDAIKCLMNCRQKVGTPIKEHMMKVMAYLSEAQTNGAEIDSATQLVMVFQTLS' A
#
# COMPACT_ATOMS: atom_id res chain seq x y z
N MET A 1 -16.85 25.16 -4.96
CA MET A 1 -16.38 23.88 -5.55
C MET A 1 -14.99 23.54 -5.02
N ASP A 2 -14.16 24.56 -4.76
CA ASP A 2 -12.82 24.44 -4.15
C ASP A 2 -12.77 23.60 -2.86
N ASN A 3 -13.81 23.67 -2.02
CA ASN A 3 -13.87 22.93 -0.74
C ASN A 3 -14.09 21.42 -0.88
N LEU A 4 -14.74 20.95 -1.95
CA LEU A 4 -15.05 19.53 -2.11
C LEU A 4 -13.83 18.78 -2.65
N GLU A 5 -13.15 19.37 -3.65
CA GLU A 5 -11.91 18.82 -4.20
C GLU A 5 -10.78 18.85 -3.17
N GLU A 6 -10.71 19.88 -2.32
CA GLU A 6 -9.80 19.94 -1.18
C GLU A 6 -10.11 18.85 -0.15
N MET A 7 -11.37 18.69 0.29
CA MET A 7 -11.76 17.67 1.27
C MET A 7 -11.54 16.24 0.78
N PHE A 8 -11.95 15.91 -0.45
CA PHE A 8 -11.78 14.57 -1.01
C PHE A 8 -10.34 14.31 -1.45
N GLY A 9 -9.64 15.33 -1.96
CA GLY A 9 -8.23 15.25 -2.33
C GLY A 9 -7.34 14.96 -1.12
N GLU A 10 -7.54 15.65 0.00
CA GLU A 10 -6.83 15.38 1.26
C GLU A 10 -7.08 13.96 1.77
N GLN A 11 -8.33 13.48 1.72
CA GLN A 11 -8.67 12.11 2.12
C GLN A 11 -7.98 11.07 1.23
N THR A 12 -7.96 11.28 -0.09
CA THR A 12 -7.27 10.39 -1.02
C THR A 12 -5.76 10.40 -0.80
N ILE A 13 -5.15 11.57 -0.56
CA ILE A 13 -3.72 11.68 -0.23
C ILE A 13 -3.39 10.94 1.07
N GLN A 14 -4.24 11.09 2.09
CA GLN A 14 -4.08 10.44 3.38
C GLN A 14 -4.18 8.92 3.25
N ALA A 15 -5.24 8.41 2.62
CA ALA A 15 -5.45 6.98 2.39
C ALA A 15 -4.31 6.35 1.57
N LYS A 16 -3.86 7.04 0.52
CA LYS A 16 -2.68 6.65 -0.26
C LYS A 16 -1.44 6.51 0.61
N THR A 17 -1.16 7.53 1.42
CA THR A 17 0.03 7.58 2.26
C THR A 17 0.01 6.52 3.35
N ASP A 18 -1.16 6.27 3.94
CA ASP A 18 -1.32 5.26 4.98
C ASP A 18 -1.20 3.84 4.44
N ALA A 19 -1.76 3.55 3.27
CA ALA A 19 -1.57 2.27 2.59
C ALA A 19 -0.07 1.99 2.30
N ILE A 20 0.66 3.00 1.80
CA ILE A 20 2.11 2.90 1.56
C ILE A 20 2.87 2.65 2.87
N LYS A 21 2.54 3.37 3.96
CA LYS A 21 3.16 3.15 5.27
C LYS A 21 2.88 1.73 5.79
N CYS A 22 1.65 1.25 5.69
CA CYS A 22 1.26 -0.09 6.07
C CYS A 22 2.05 -1.15 5.30
N LEU A 23 2.23 -0.96 3.99
CA LEU A 23 3.04 -1.83 3.14
C LEU A 23 4.52 -1.84 3.56
N MET A 24 5.14 -0.66 3.72
CA MET A 24 6.56 -0.54 4.07
C MET A 24 6.88 -1.12 5.46
N ASN A 25 5.94 -1.03 6.39
CA ASN A 25 6.04 -1.60 7.73
C ASN A 25 5.58 -3.06 7.81
N CYS A 26 5.03 -3.61 6.73
CA CYS A 26 4.64 -5.01 6.69
C CYS A 26 5.90 -5.89 6.71
N ARG A 27 5.94 -6.84 7.64
CA ARG A 27 7.00 -7.84 7.76
C ARG A 27 6.37 -9.21 7.93
N GLN A 28 6.89 -10.19 7.21
CA GLN A 28 6.45 -11.56 7.35
C GLN A 28 6.82 -12.07 8.73
N LYS A 29 5.82 -12.52 9.49
CA LYS A 29 6.06 -13.13 10.79
C LYS A 29 6.55 -14.56 10.61
N VAL A 30 7.50 -14.98 11.45
CA VAL A 30 7.98 -16.37 11.48
C VAL A 30 6.80 -17.31 11.68
N GLY A 31 6.69 -18.33 10.82
CA GLY A 31 5.61 -19.31 10.87
C GLY A 31 4.32 -18.90 10.16
N THR A 32 4.18 -17.65 9.70
CA THR A 32 3.04 -17.26 8.83
C THR A 32 3.28 -17.80 7.42
N PRO A 33 2.29 -18.47 6.80
CA PRO A 33 2.39 -18.90 5.41
C PRO A 33 2.60 -17.72 4.47
N ILE A 34 3.54 -17.84 3.52
CA ILE A 34 3.81 -16.80 2.50
C ILE A 34 2.53 -16.36 1.81
N LYS A 35 1.62 -17.30 1.48
CA LYS A 35 0.34 -16.98 0.83
C LYS A 35 -0.52 -16.00 1.66
N GLU A 36 -0.59 -16.19 2.96
CA GLU A 36 -1.35 -15.33 3.87
C GLU A 36 -0.70 -13.94 3.96
N HIS A 37 0.61 -13.90 4.12
CA HIS A 37 1.38 -12.64 4.10
C HIS A 37 1.18 -11.88 2.79
N MET A 38 1.27 -12.58 1.66
CA MET A 38 1.09 -11.99 0.34
C MET A 38 -0.32 -11.43 0.11
N MET A 39 -1.38 -12.05 0.64
CA MET A 39 -2.72 -11.46 0.57
C MET A 39 -2.77 -10.09 1.25
N LYS A 40 -2.13 -9.95 2.41
CA LYS A 40 -2.05 -8.68 3.14
C LYS A 40 -1.24 -7.62 2.38
N VAL A 41 -0.11 -8.01 1.80
CA VAL A 41 0.73 -7.15 0.95
C VAL A 41 -0.03 -6.66 -0.28
N MET A 42 -0.74 -7.57 -0.97
CA MET A 42 -1.57 -7.22 -2.13
C MET A 42 -2.72 -6.29 -1.76
N ALA A 43 -3.32 -6.44 -0.57
CA ALA A 43 -4.36 -5.53 -0.10
C ALA A 43 -3.84 -4.10 0.04
N TYR A 44 -2.68 -3.89 0.67
CA TYR A 44 -2.08 -2.55 0.79
C TYR A 44 -1.65 -1.96 -0.55
N LEU A 45 -1.10 -2.76 -1.46
CA LEU A 45 -0.79 -2.31 -2.82
C LEU A 45 -2.06 -1.85 -3.56
N SER A 46 -3.13 -2.66 -3.51
CA SER A 46 -4.40 -2.33 -4.14
C SER A 46 -5.02 -1.06 -3.54
N GLU A 47 -4.95 -0.90 -2.22
CA GLU A 47 -5.44 0.30 -1.53
C GLU A 47 -4.64 1.54 -1.93
N ALA A 48 -3.31 1.47 -1.98
CA ALA A 48 -2.48 2.58 -2.44
C ALA A 48 -2.82 2.98 -3.89
N GLN A 49 -2.92 2.01 -4.80
CA GLN A 49 -3.21 2.25 -6.21
C GLN A 49 -4.63 2.79 -6.44
N THR A 50 -5.63 2.29 -5.71
CA THR A 50 -7.01 2.80 -5.76
C THR A 50 -7.09 4.25 -5.28
N ASN A 51 -6.20 4.64 -4.38
CA ASN A 51 -6.06 6.02 -3.90
C ASN A 51 -5.04 6.85 -4.73
N GLY A 52 -4.73 6.44 -5.96
CA GLY A 52 -3.92 7.23 -6.89
C GLY A 52 -2.41 7.12 -6.68
N ALA A 53 -1.91 6.05 -6.07
CA ALA A 53 -0.48 5.74 -6.13
C ALA A 53 -0.12 5.15 -7.50
N GLU A 54 0.78 5.83 -8.21
CA GLU A 54 1.43 5.30 -9.40
C GLU A 54 2.68 4.52 -8.98
N ILE A 55 2.57 3.20 -8.96
CA ILE A 55 3.67 2.30 -8.57
C ILE A 55 3.94 1.38 -9.76
N ASP A 56 5.10 1.55 -10.39
CA ASP A 56 5.53 0.68 -11.48
C ASP A 56 5.84 -0.74 -10.99
N SER A 57 5.85 -1.72 -11.91
CA SER A 57 6.03 -3.12 -11.56
C SER A 57 7.38 -3.43 -10.89
N ALA A 58 8.46 -2.71 -11.23
CA ALA A 58 9.75 -2.92 -10.60
C ALA A 58 9.72 -2.41 -9.14
N THR A 59 9.12 -1.25 -8.91
CA THR A 59 8.91 -0.71 -7.56
C THR A 59 8.00 -1.62 -6.72
N GLN A 60 6.92 -2.15 -7.31
CA GLN A 60 6.05 -3.14 -6.65
C GLN A 60 6.83 -4.39 -6.22
N LEU A 61 7.67 -4.95 -7.09
CA LEU A 61 8.50 -6.11 -6.77
C LEU A 61 9.44 -5.82 -5.60
N VAL A 62 10.13 -4.66 -5.61
CA VAL A 62 11.02 -4.24 -4.51
C VAL A 62 10.25 -4.14 -3.20
N MET A 63 9.07 -3.50 -3.21
CA MET A 63 8.23 -3.38 -2.01
C MET A 63 7.83 -4.76 -1.47
N VAL A 64 7.40 -5.68 -2.34
CA VAL A 64 7.05 -7.05 -1.94
C VAL A 64 8.24 -7.74 -1.28
N PHE A 65 9.43 -7.70 -1.89
CA PHE A 65 10.63 -8.33 -1.33
C PHE A 65 11.01 -7.76 0.04
N GLN A 66 10.87 -6.45 0.24
CA GLN A 66 11.14 -5.80 1.53
C GLN A 66 10.20 -6.30 2.64
N THR A 67 8.99 -6.76 2.31
CA THR A 67 8.07 -7.31 3.31
C THR A 67 8.39 -8.75 3.72
N LEU A 68 9.15 -9.47 2.90
CA LEU A 68 9.58 -10.85 3.15
C LEU A 68 10.87 -10.93 3.96
N SER A 69 11.53 -9.78 4.14
CA SER A 69 12.80 -9.62 4.85
C SER A 69 12.63 -9.66 6.36
#